data_AF-A0A7Y9EJ15-F1
#
_entry.id   AF-A0A7Y9EJ15-F1
#
_cell.length_a   1.000
_cell.length_b   1.000
_cell.length_c   1.000
_cell.angle_alpha   90.00
_cell.angle_beta   90.00
_cell.angle_gamma   90.00
#
_symmetry.space_group_name_H-M   'P 1'
#
loop_
_entity.id
_entity.type
_entity.pdbx_description
1 polymer ?
#
loop_
_entity_poly.entity_id
_entity_poly.type
_entity_poly.pdbx_seq_one_letter_code
_entity_poly.pdbx_strand_id
1 'polypeptide(L)'
;MRDRGVVKVAPAGLDKRVALRRILSECVPFEPSVIMNAGDAPDRVIMAELDVVRREEGIPTFKVGVRNLEEGVDLFLPSPPRGVLPFMRALRDAPVR
;
A
#
# COMPACT_ATOMS: atom_id res chain seq x y z
N MET A 1 -9.14 6.52 -16.47
CA MET A 1 -9.90 6.92 -15.26
C MET A 1 -10.15 8.42 -15.33
N ARG A 2 -11.39 8.89 -15.10
CA ARG A 2 -11.61 10.33 -14.89
C ARG A 2 -11.03 10.66 -13.51
N ASP A 3 -9.91 11.37 -13.49
CA ASP A 3 -9.45 12.04 -12.29
C ASP A 3 -10.65 12.80 -11.73
N ARG A 4 -11.08 12.44 -10.52
CA ARG A 4 -12.04 13.27 -9.78
C ARG A 4 -11.40 14.64 -9.77
N GLY A 5 -12.03 15.65 -10.37
CA GLY A 5 -11.50 17.01 -10.56
C GLY A 5 -11.11 17.69 -9.24
N VAL A 6 -10.07 17.18 -8.61
CA VAL A 6 -9.60 17.48 -7.26
C VAL A 6 -8.16 17.88 -7.43
N VAL A 7 -7.92 19.18 -7.30
CA VAL A 7 -6.57 19.70 -7.16
C VAL A 7 -6.15 19.48 -5.72
N LYS A 8 -5.18 18.58 -5.49
CA LYS A 8 -4.59 18.38 -4.17
C LYS A 8 -3.46 19.40 -3.98
N VAL A 9 -3.68 20.37 -3.10
CA VAL A 9 -2.62 21.27 -2.63
C VAL A 9 -2.07 20.70 -1.33
N ALA A 10 -0.76 20.46 -1.29
CA ALA A 10 -0.04 20.00 -0.11
C ALA A 10 1.24 20.83 0.06
N PRO A 11 1.74 21.00 1.30
CA PRO A 11 3.06 21.60 1.52
C PRO A 11 4.14 20.94 0.67
N ALA A 12 5.06 21.74 0.15
CA ALA A 12 6.22 21.23 -0.56
C ALA A 12 6.98 20.24 0.33
N GLY A 13 7.26 19.03 -0.19
CA GLY A 13 7.95 17.97 0.54
C GLY A 13 7.05 16.96 1.28
N LEU A 14 5.72 17.14 1.30
CA LEU A 14 4.80 16.10 1.79
C LEU A 14 4.64 14.99 0.74
N ASP A 15 5.53 14.00 0.84
CA ASP A 15 5.61 12.83 -0.03
C ASP A 15 5.29 11.55 0.77
N LYS A 16 4.44 10.69 0.20
CA LYS A 16 4.11 9.39 0.79
C LYS A 16 5.31 8.43 0.84
N ARG A 17 6.31 8.61 -0.02
CA ARG A 17 7.61 7.93 0.10
C ARG A 17 8.25 8.22 1.45
N VAL A 18 8.33 9.50 1.82
CA VAL A 18 8.94 9.93 3.09
C VAL A 18 8.13 9.37 4.26
N ALA A 19 6.80 9.39 4.16
CA ALA A 19 5.94 8.79 5.19
C ALA A 19 6.18 7.28 5.35
N LEU A 20 6.24 6.51 4.26
CA LEU A 20 6.51 5.07 4.31
C LEU A 20 7.87 4.80 4.95
N ARG A 21 8.92 5.50 4.52
CA ARG A 21 10.27 5.34 5.07
C ARG A 21 10.32 5.61 6.57
N ARG A 22 9.70 6.70 7.03
CA ARG A 22 9.62 7.02 8.45
C ARG A 22 8.84 5.99 9.24
N ILE A 23 7.73 5.46 8.70
CA ILE A 23 6.99 4.37 9.35
C ILE A 23 7.92 3.17 9.55
N LEU A 24 8.62 2.74 8.50
CA LEU A 24 9.51 1.58 8.56
C LEU A 24 10.70 1.78 9.51
N SER A 25 11.28 2.98 9.59
CA SER A 25 12.46 3.26 10.41
C SER A 25 12.15 3.70 11.85
N GLU A 26 11.04 4.38 12.09
CA GLU A 26 10.72 5.01 13.39
C GLU A 26 9.54 4.33 14.12
N CYS A 27 8.60 3.71 13.39
CA CYS A 27 7.33 3.24 13.96
C CYS A 27 7.21 1.72 14.05
N VAL A 28 7.97 0.97 13.25
CA VAL A 28 7.98 -0.49 13.30
C VAL A 28 9.17 -0.92 14.17
N PRO A 29 8.96 -1.46 15.39
CA PRO A 29 10.05 -1.78 16.32
C PRO A 29 10.80 -3.07 15.96
N PHE A 30 10.56 -3.61 14.76
CA PHE A 30 11.12 -4.84 14.24
C PHE A 30 11.32 -4.74 12.73
N GLU A 31 12.17 -5.59 12.17
CA GLU A 31 12.31 -5.71 10.73
C GLU A 31 11.06 -6.39 10.14
N PRO A 32 10.31 -5.73 9.25
CA PRO A 32 9.09 -6.31 8.70
C PRO A 32 9.45 -7.44 7.72
N SER A 33 8.85 -8.61 7.92
CA SER A 33 8.98 -9.75 7.00
C SER A 33 8.18 -9.59 5.70
N VAL A 34 7.21 -8.66 5.69
CA VAL A 34 6.39 -8.30 4.53
C VAL A 34 5.80 -6.91 4.73
N ILE A 35 5.66 -6.15 3.65
CA ILE A 35 4.98 -4.85 3.65
C ILE A 35 3.79 -4.90 2.71
N MET A 36 2.60 -4.64 3.23
CA MET A 36 1.37 -4.60 2.44
C MET A 36 0.79 -3.18 2.39
N ASN A 37 0.50 -2.68 1.19
CA ASN A 37 -0.16 -1.40 0.99
C ASN A 37 -1.51 -1.60 0.30
N ALA A 38 -2.59 -1.16 0.93
CA ALA A 38 -3.94 -1.18 0.37
C ALA A 38 -4.41 0.23 0.02
N GLY A 39 -4.90 0.44 -1.21
CA GLY A 39 -5.34 1.76 -1.68
C GLY A 39 -6.39 1.72 -2.77
N ASP A 40 -7.19 2.78 -2.88
CA ASP A 40 -8.29 2.90 -3.87
C ASP A 40 -7.97 3.82 -5.06
N ALA A 41 -6.80 4.44 -5.03
CA ALA A 41 -6.31 5.35 -6.06
C ALA A 41 -4.88 4.97 -6.47
N PRO A 42 -4.55 5.09 -7.77
CA PRO A 42 -3.21 4.82 -8.26
C PRO A 42 -2.23 5.85 -7.70
N ASP A 43 -1.52 5.48 -6.64
CA ASP A 43 -0.45 6.27 -6.08
C ASP A 43 0.89 5.75 -6.59
N ARG A 44 1.31 6.28 -7.74
CA ARG A 44 2.54 5.87 -8.40
C ARG A 44 3.77 6.03 -7.51
N VAL A 45 3.75 6.97 -6.57
CA VAL A 45 4.89 7.24 -5.69
C VAL A 45 5.03 6.13 -4.66
N ILE A 46 3.95 5.75 -3.97
CA ILE A 46 3.97 4.59 -3.06
C ILE A 46 4.29 3.31 -3.82
N MET A 47 3.66 3.10 -4.98
CA MET A 47 3.87 1.88 -5.75
C MET A 47 5.33 1.69 -6.17
N ALA A 48 5.96 2.76 -6.67
CA ALA A 48 7.38 2.74 -7.03
C ALA A 48 8.27 2.53 -5.80
N GLU A 49 7.94 3.16 -4.67
CA GLU A 49 8.71 2.99 -3.44
C GLU A 49 8.68 1.55 -2.93
N LEU A 50 7.53 0.88 -2.99
CA LEU A 50 7.41 -0.53 -2.64
C LEU A 50 8.21 -1.45 -3.58
N ASP A 51 8.41 -1.06 -4.84
CA ASP A 51 9.26 -1.81 -5.77
C ASP A 51 10.75 -1.61 -5.45
N VAL A 52 11.14 -0.42 -4.99
CA VAL A 52 12.50 -0.13 -4.50
C VAL A 52 12.78 -0.97 -3.25
N VAL A 53 11.90 -0.90 -2.24
CA VAL A 53 12.03 -1.70 -1.00
C VAL A 53 12.17 -3.19 -1.32
N ARG A 54 11.34 -3.73 -2.22
CA ARG A 54 11.40 -5.13 -2.63
C ARG A 54 12.74 -5.52 -3.25
N ARG A 55 13.30 -4.64 -4.09
CA ARG A 55 14.50 -4.92 -4.88
C ARG A 55 15.79 -4.69 -4.10
N GLU A 56 15.84 -3.62 -3.33
CA GLU A 56 17.06 -3.15 -2.66
C GLU A 56 17.19 -3.68 -1.24
N GLU A 57 16.08 -3.81 -0.51
CA GLU A 57 16.07 -4.30 0.88
C GLU A 57 15.68 -5.78 0.97
N GLY A 58 15.20 -6.37 -0.13
CA GLY A 58 14.79 -7.78 -0.18
C GLY A 58 13.51 -8.09 0.62
N ILE A 59 12.84 -7.07 1.17
CA ILE A 59 11.60 -7.24 1.93
C ILE A 59 10.44 -7.46 0.94
N PRO A 60 9.71 -8.58 1.03
CA PRO A 60 8.53 -8.80 0.19
C PRO A 60 7.51 -7.66 0.33
N THR A 61 7.07 -7.10 -0.80
CA THR A 61 6.00 -6.09 -0.82
C THR A 61 4.76 -6.62 -1.53
N PHE A 62 3.58 -6.18 -1.08
CA PHE A 62 2.29 -6.59 -1.63
C PHE A 62 1.35 -5.39 -1.80
N LYS A 63 0.91 -5.14 -3.02
CA LYS A 63 0.05 -4.02 -3.41
C LYS A 63 -1.37 -4.53 -3.55
N VAL A 64 -2.28 -3.97 -2.76
CA VAL A 64 -3.70 -4.31 -2.79
C VAL A 64 -4.49 -3.13 -3.34
N GLY A 65 -5.09 -3.31 -4.51
CA GLY A 65 -5.97 -2.34 -5.12
C GLY A 65 -7.42 -2.55 -4.74
N VAL A 66 -8.17 -1.47 -4.54
CA VAL A 66 -9.62 -1.53 -4.31
C VAL A 66 -10.37 -0.56 -5.23
N ARG A 67 -11.70 -0.72 -5.31
CA ARG A 67 -12.61 0.06 -6.19
C ARG A 67 -12.26 -0.10 -7.66
N ASN A 68 -11.39 0.78 -8.15
CA ASN A 68 -11.06 0.90 -9.56
C ASN A 68 -9.56 0.63 -9.80
N LEU A 69 -8.76 0.44 -8.75
CA LEU A 69 -7.32 0.26 -8.85
C LEU A 69 -6.98 -1.20 -9.19
N GLU A 70 -7.24 -1.61 -10.42
CA GLU A 70 -6.96 -2.99 -10.88
C GLU A 70 -5.55 -3.16 -11.47
N GLU A 71 -5.00 -2.10 -12.06
CA GLU A 71 -3.70 -2.14 -12.72
C GLU A 71 -2.55 -1.87 -11.73
N GLY A 72 -1.45 -2.60 -11.88
CA GLY A 72 -0.22 -2.39 -11.11
C GLY A 72 -0.27 -2.83 -9.64
N VAL A 73 -1.27 -3.64 -9.27
CA VAL A 73 -1.44 -4.24 -7.94
C VAL A 73 -1.27 -5.76 -8.01
N ASP A 74 -0.83 -6.38 -6.91
CA ASP A 74 -0.69 -7.84 -6.79
C ASP A 74 -2.05 -8.52 -6.52
N LEU A 75 -2.98 -7.80 -5.87
CA LEU A 75 -4.33 -8.26 -5.58
C LEU A 75 -5.33 -7.13 -5.75
N PHE A 76 -6.45 -7.41 -6.42
CA PHE A 76 -7.59 -6.52 -6.47
C PHE A 76 -8.72 -7.03 -5.56
N LEU A 77 -9.31 -6.12 -4.79
CA LEU A 77 -10.44 -6.38 -3.90
C LEU A 77 -11.67 -5.55 -4.32
N PRO A 78 -12.83 -6.19 -4.55
CA PRO A 78 -14.03 -5.49 -4.99
C PRO A 78 -14.59 -4.60 -3.87
N SER A 79 -14.45 -3.28 -4.05
CA SER A 79 -14.98 -2.18 -3.22
C SER A 79 -14.58 -2.14 -1.73
N PRO A 80 -14.15 -1.00 -1.16
CA PRO A 80 -14.12 -0.78 0.28
C PRO A 80 -15.54 -0.42 0.75
N PRO A 81 -16.05 -1.00 1.86
CA PRO A 81 -15.39 -1.91 2.82
C PRO A 81 -15.55 -3.41 2.53
N ARG A 82 -16.32 -3.80 1.50
CA ARG A 82 -16.74 -5.19 1.25
C ARG A 82 -15.59 -6.14 0.90
N GLY A 83 -14.53 -5.67 0.24
CA GLY A 83 -13.35 -6.49 -0.03
C GLY A 83 -12.29 -6.42 1.07
N VAL A 84 -11.99 -5.21 1.58
CA VAL A 84 -10.86 -4.99 2.50
C VAL A 84 -11.09 -5.62 3.87
N LEU A 85 -12.26 -5.42 4.49
CA LEU A 85 -12.48 -5.92 5.85
C LEU A 85 -12.49 -7.45 5.93
N PRO A 86 -13.17 -8.19 5.04
CA PRO A 86 -13.06 -9.66 5.03
C PRO A 86 -11.64 -10.15 4.77
N PHE A 87 -10.90 -9.48 3.87
CA PHE A 87 -9.51 -9.82 3.61
C PHE A 87 -8.63 -9.64 4.86
N MET A 88 -8.75 -8.52 5.57
CA MET A 88 -8.01 -8.30 6.83
C MET A 88 -8.38 -9.32 7.91
N ARG A 89 -9.66 -9.72 7.99
CA ARG A 89 -10.09 -10.79 8.91
C ARG A 89 -9.47 -12.14 8.53
N ALA A 90 -9.47 -12.48 7.25
CA ALA A 90 -8.86 -13.70 6.74
C ALA A 90 -7.35 -13.74 7.02
N LEU A 91 -6.63 -12.61 6.89
CA LEU A 91 -5.21 -12.53 7.25
C LEU A 91 -4.97 -12.73 8.76
N ARG A 92 -5.81 -12.12 9.59
CA ARG A 92 -5.72 -12.28 11.06
C ARG A 92 -5.95 -13.73 11.49
N ASP A 93 -6.90 -14.40 10.84
CA ASP A 93 -7.32 -15.76 11.19
C ASP A 93 -6.56 -16.84 10.38
N ALA A 94 -5.60 -16.42 9.53
CA ALA A 94 -4.78 -17.33 8.74
C ALA A 94 -3.85 -18.15 9.65
N PRO A 95 -3.72 -19.47 9.42
CA PRO A 95 -2.80 -20.28 10.19
C PRO A 95 -1.37 -19.79 9.97
N VAL A 96 -0.70 -19.41 11.05
CA VAL A 96 0.74 -19.12 11.05
C VAL A 96 1.46 -20.47 10.87
N ARG A 97 2.21 -20.61 9.79
CA ARG A 97 3.04 -21.80 9.51
C ARG A 97 4.50 -21.44 9.60
#